data_AF-A0A1C4RZB8-F1
#
_entry.id   AF-A0A1C4RZB8-F1
#
_cell.length_a   1.000
_cell.length_b   1.000
_cell.length_c   1.000
_cell.angle_alpha   90.00
_cell.angle_beta   90.00
_cell.angle_gamma   90.00
#
_symmetry.space_group_name_H-M   'P 1'
#
loop_
_entity.id
_entity.type
_entity.pdbx_description
1 polymer ?
#
loop_
_entity_poly.entity_id
_entity_poly.type
_entity_poly.pdbx_seq_one_letter_code
_entity_poly.pdbx_strand_id
1 'polypeptide(L)'
;MIGASMNLTDTEVAAAAALAGAEVVRARYGRLHSRIDKGAGDFATDADLAAEEAILDVIRAARPGDAVHGEEGGRQGVADAEREWLVDPLCGTLNYATGSQLVAVNVVLRNGPAAVADPFSGEVFLADGETARVRSGVLGEERPLAPTADTRLVDVNLDPPSRAPLASGPSTCSPTPGSSRTSARASSPRRWRWPGSRQAGGPPTSRTAAI
;
A
#
# COMPACT_ATOMS: atom_id res chain seq x y z
N MET A 1 31.11 19.22 -7.30
CA MET A 1 30.41 19.23 -8.60
C MET A 1 29.97 17.80 -8.88
N ILE A 2 28.78 17.41 -8.41
CA ILE A 2 28.13 16.14 -8.77
C ILE A 2 26.63 16.40 -8.70
N GLY A 3 26.10 16.98 -9.78
CA GLY A 3 24.68 17.23 -9.99
C GLY A 3 24.26 16.51 -11.26
N ALA A 4 24.45 15.18 -11.28
CA ALA A 4 23.78 14.37 -12.28
C ALA A 4 22.30 14.36 -11.88
N SER A 5 21.51 15.19 -12.55
CA SER A 5 20.06 15.02 -12.66
C SER A 5 19.82 13.59 -13.13
N MET A 6 19.64 12.65 -12.21
CA MET A 6 19.24 11.29 -12.56
C MET A 6 17.84 11.39 -13.13
N ASN A 7 17.75 11.26 -14.45
CA ASN A 7 16.48 11.19 -15.15
C ASN A 7 15.86 9.82 -14.84
N LEU A 8 15.23 9.73 -13.66
CA LEU A 8 14.56 8.52 -13.20
C LEU A 8 13.53 8.08 -14.25
N THR A 9 13.48 6.79 -14.53
CA THR A 9 12.40 6.16 -15.30
C THR A 9 11.08 6.28 -14.55
N ASP A 10 9.94 6.11 -15.23
CA ASP A 10 8.63 6.18 -14.56
C ASP A 10 8.46 5.08 -13.51
N THR A 11 9.05 3.91 -13.72
CA THR A 11 9.05 2.82 -12.72
C THR A 11 9.84 3.22 -11.48
N GLU A 12 10.98 3.87 -11.64
CA GLU A 12 11.77 4.37 -10.51
C GLU A 12 11.06 5.51 -9.78
N VAL A 13 10.36 6.39 -10.49
CA VAL A 13 9.52 7.44 -9.88
C VAL A 13 8.38 6.82 -9.09
N ALA A 14 7.66 5.85 -9.65
CA ALA A 14 6.58 5.13 -8.95
C ALA A 14 7.08 4.50 -7.65
N ALA A 15 8.23 3.80 -7.74
CA ALA A 15 8.85 3.15 -6.59
C ALA A 15 9.28 4.16 -5.51
N ALA A 16 9.96 5.24 -5.91
CA ALA A 16 10.45 6.27 -5.00
C ALA A 16 9.27 6.99 -4.31
N ALA A 17 8.22 7.31 -5.04
CA ALA A 17 7.06 7.98 -4.51
C ALA A 17 6.30 7.07 -3.52
N ALA A 18 6.07 5.79 -3.87
CA ALA A 18 5.43 4.83 -2.97
C ALA A 18 6.24 4.63 -1.68
N LEU A 19 7.58 4.51 -1.77
CA LEU A 19 8.45 4.39 -0.61
C LEU A 19 8.45 5.65 0.28
N ALA A 20 8.36 6.85 -0.31
CA ALA A 20 8.26 8.10 0.44
C ALA A 20 6.96 8.18 1.25
N GLY A 21 5.82 7.84 0.64
CA GLY A 21 4.55 7.71 1.36
C GLY A 21 4.62 6.66 2.47
N ALA A 22 5.19 5.49 2.17
CA ALA A 22 5.32 4.38 3.10
C ALA A 22 6.19 4.74 4.33
N GLU A 23 7.24 5.55 4.14
CA GLU A 23 8.03 6.08 5.26
C GLU A 23 7.19 6.96 6.19
N VAL A 24 6.35 7.85 5.64
CA VAL A 24 5.46 8.69 6.43
C VAL A 24 4.45 7.85 7.20
N VAL A 25 3.81 6.89 6.54
CA VAL A 25 2.86 5.96 7.16
C VAL A 25 3.51 5.21 8.32
N ARG A 26 4.72 4.67 8.12
CA ARG A 26 5.48 3.99 9.18
C ARG A 26 5.83 4.93 10.33
N ALA A 27 6.36 6.13 10.03
CA ALA A 27 6.83 7.07 11.04
C ALA A 27 5.70 7.59 11.95
N ARG A 28 4.48 7.62 11.42
CA ARG A 28 3.27 8.08 12.12
C ARG A 28 2.53 6.96 12.85
N TYR A 29 2.85 5.70 12.58
CA TYR A 29 2.10 4.56 13.12
C TYR A 29 2.10 4.50 14.66
N GLY A 30 0.96 4.13 15.23
CA GLY A 30 0.77 4.01 16.69
C GLY A 30 0.58 5.35 17.41
N ARG A 31 0.51 6.47 16.69
CA ARG A 31 0.17 7.78 17.25
C ARG A 31 -1.35 7.97 17.28
N LEU A 32 -1.79 8.98 18.03
CA LEU A 32 -3.17 9.45 17.93
C LEU A 32 -3.34 10.23 16.64
N HIS A 33 -4.34 9.85 15.87
CA HIS A 33 -4.63 10.43 14.57
C HIS A 33 -5.93 11.22 14.58
N SER A 34 -5.97 12.31 13.82
CA SER A 34 -7.21 13.05 13.60
C SER A 34 -8.06 12.32 12.57
N ARG A 35 -9.34 12.08 12.86
CA ARG A 35 -10.29 11.55 11.87
C ARG A 35 -10.82 12.69 11.00
N ILE A 36 -10.72 12.52 9.69
CA ILE A 36 -11.18 13.47 8.68
C ILE A 36 -12.31 12.79 7.92
N ASP A 37 -13.53 13.33 8.02
CA ASP A 37 -14.71 12.72 7.41
C ASP A 37 -14.77 13.04 5.91
N LYS A 38 -14.90 12.01 5.07
CA LYS A 38 -15.05 12.13 3.60
C LYS A 38 -16.51 12.00 3.15
N GLY A 39 -17.42 11.75 4.08
CA GLY A 39 -18.82 11.45 3.83
C GLY A 39 -19.08 9.96 3.55
N ALA A 40 -20.36 9.57 3.54
CA ALA A 40 -20.80 8.21 3.26
C ALA A 40 -20.19 7.09 4.16
N GLY A 41 -19.69 7.45 5.35
CA GLY A 41 -19.04 6.52 6.27
C GLY A 41 -17.56 6.27 5.98
N ASP A 42 -16.99 6.99 5.01
CA ASP A 42 -15.57 6.97 4.68
C ASP A 42 -14.79 8.03 5.46
N PHE A 43 -13.50 7.80 5.69
CA PHE A 43 -12.65 8.74 6.42
C PHE A 43 -11.17 8.56 6.09
N ALA A 44 -10.44 9.66 6.21
CA ALA A 44 -8.99 9.71 6.20
C ALA A 44 -8.44 10.06 7.60
N THR A 45 -7.14 9.90 7.76
CA THR A 45 -6.39 10.43 8.89
C THR A 45 -5.37 11.49 8.47
N ASP A 46 -4.77 12.16 9.44
CA ASP A 46 -3.62 13.04 9.19
C ASP A 46 -2.39 12.28 8.66
N ALA A 47 -2.34 10.95 8.77
CA ALA A 47 -1.31 10.13 8.14
C ALA A 47 -1.55 9.99 6.63
N ASP A 48 -2.80 9.80 6.18
CA ASP A 48 -3.17 9.71 4.76
C ASP A 48 -2.77 11.00 4.03
N LEU A 49 -3.14 12.16 4.57
CA LEU A 49 -2.80 13.47 4.00
C LEU A 49 -1.28 13.70 3.93
N ALA A 50 -0.55 13.35 4.98
CA ALA A 50 0.89 13.54 5.03
C ALA A 50 1.64 12.60 4.08
N ALA A 51 1.13 11.37 3.91
CA ALA A 51 1.69 10.41 2.96
C ALA A 51 1.40 10.84 1.52
N GLU A 52 0.20 11.37 1.22
CA GLU A 52 -0.12 11.91 -0.10
C GLU A 52 0.83 13.06 -0.48
N GLU A 53 1.08 13.99 0.43
CA GLU A 53 1.99 15.11 0.14
C GLU A 53 3.41 14.62 -0.15
N ALA A 54 3.93 13.65 0.61
CA ALA A 54 5.25 13.07 0.36
C ALA A 54 5.34 12.37 -1.01
N ILE A 55 4.28 11.69 -1.43
CA ILE A 55 4.18 11.06 -2.76
C ILE A 55 4.16 12.14 -3.85
N LEU A 56 3.35 13.18 -3.66
CA LEU A 56 3.21 14.30 -4.59
C LEU A 56 4.52 15.05 -4.79
N ASP A 57 5.28 15.28 -3.72
CA ASP A 57 6.59 15.95 -3.79
C ASP A 57 7.57 15.19 -4.70
N VAL A 58 7.62 13.87 -4.59
CA VAL A 58 8.48 13.04 -5.44
C VAL A 58 8.04 13.12 -6.90
N ILE A 59 6.74 12.97 -7.16
CA ILE A 59 6.20 12.99 -8.53
C ILE A 59 6.41 14.36 -9.17
N ARG A 60 6.08 15.45 -8.46
CA ARG A 60 6.22 16.83 -8.97
C ARG A 60 7.67 17.19 -9.26
N ALA A 61 8.61 16.73 -8.44
CA ALA A 61 10.04 16.95 -8.66
C ALA A 61 10.54 16.24 -9.93
N ALA A 62 10.08 15.00 -10.16
CA ALA A 62 10.54 14.19 -11.30
C ALA A 62 9.75 14.43 -12.60
N ARG A 63 8.48 14.82 -12.49
CA ARG A 63 7.50 14.95 -13.58
C ARG A 63 6.59 16.18 -13.40
N PRO A 64 7.17 17.40 -13.44
CA PRO A 64 6.40 18.63 -13.19
C PRO A 64 5.27 18.91 -14.20
N GLY A 65 5.27 18.24 -15.37
CA GLY A 65 4.22 18.36 -16.39
C GLY A 65 3.07 17.36 -16.27
N ASP A 66 3.19 16.35 -15.41
CA ASP A 66 2.15 15.32 -15.26
C ASP A 66 1.07 15.80 -14.26
N ALA A 67 -0.17 15.32 -14.44
CA ALA A 67 -1.22 15.46 -13.43
C ALA A 67 -1.10 14.37 -12.37
N VAL A 68 -1.62 14.63 -11.17
CA VAL A 68 -1.77 13.62 -10.12
C VAL A 68 -3.20 13.63 -9.59
N HIS A 69 -3.78 12.45 -9.42
CA HIS A 69 -5.09 12.23 -8.83
C HIS A 69 -4.89 11.45 -7.53
N GLY A 70 -4.86 12.16 -6.42
CA GLY A 70 -4.79 11.59 -5.08
C GLY A 70 -6.17 11.22 -4.55
N GLU A 71 -6.24 10.18 -3.73
CA GLU A 71 -7.46 9.78 -3.04
C GLU A 71 -8.00 10.90 -2.13
N GLU A 72 -7.11 11.70 -1.53
CA GLU A 72 -7.49 12.71 -0.53
C GLU A 72 -7.59 14.12 -1.10
N GLY A 73 -6.60 14.52 -1.90
CA GLY A 73 -6.54 15.85 -2.51
C GLY A 73 -7.24 15.95 -3.86
N GLY A 74 -7.74 14.84 -4.42
CA GLY A 74 -8.33 14.80 -5.76
C GLY A 74 -7.31 15.09 -6.86
N ARG A 75 -7.80 15.57 -8.00
CA ARG A 75 -6.95 15.87 -9.17
C ARG A 75 -6.23 17.22 -9.04
N GLN A 76 -4.93 17.21 -9.24
CA GLN A 76 -4.01 18.33 -9.15
C GLN A 76 -3.03 18.32 -10.34
N GLY A 77 -2.35 19.44 -10.59
CA GLY A 77 -1.39 19.59 -11.70
C GLY A 77 -1.99 20.28 -12.93
N VAL A 78 -1.34 20.10 -14.09
CA VAL A 78 -1.74 20.79 -15.33
C VAL A 78 -3.10 20.27 -15.81
N ALA A 79 -4.00 21.19 -16.18
CA ALA A 79 -5.36 20.84 -16.62
C ALA A 79 -5.33 19.83 -17.78
N ASP A 80 -4.55 20.15 -18.82
CA ASP A 80 -4.42 19.37 -20.05
C ASP A 80 -3.18 18.44 -20.05
N ALA A 81 -2.76 17.98 -18.87
CA ALA A 81 -1.65 17.02 -18.77
C ALA A 81 -1.94 15.75 -19.59
N GLU A 82 -0.99 15.33 -20.42
CA GLU A 82 -1.10 14.09 -21.21
C GLU A 82 -1.00 12.82 -20.36
N ARG A 83 -0.36 12.94 -19.19
CA ARG A 83 -0.06 11.86 -18.26
C ARG A 83 -0.67 12.15 -16.90
N GLU A 84 -1.19 11.10 -16.26
CA GLU A 84 -1.84 11.20 -14.96
C GLU A 84 -1.38 10.07 -14.04
N TRP A 85 -0.91 10.44 -12.86
CA TRP A 85 -0.62 9.53 -11.75
C TRP A 85 -1.84 9.35 -10.87
N LEU A 86 -2.06 8.14 -10.39
CA LEU A 86 -3.10 7.77 -9.43
C LEU A 86 -2.43 7.38 -8.12
N VAL A 87 -2.88 7.96 -7.02
CA VAL A 87 -2.26 7.79 -5.70
C VAL A 87 -3.32 7.42 -4.67
N ASP A 88 -3.08 6.32 -3.96
CA ASP A 88 -3.75 5.97 -2.70
C ASP A 88 -2.66 5.93 -1.62
N PRO A 89 -2.58 6.97 -0.76
CA PRO A 89 -1.46 7.18 0.15
C PRO A 89 -1.48 6.25 1.36
N LEU A 90 -2.62 5.62 1.67
CA LEU A 90 -2.80 4.70 2.78
C LEU A 90 -3.98 3.76 2.53
N CYS A 91 -3.72 2.70 1.76
CA CYS A 91 -4.72 1.69 1.49
C CYS A 91 -4.95 0.86 2.75
N GLY A 92 -6.09 1.07 3.40
CA GLY A 92 -6.44 0.42 4.67
C GLY A 92 -6.48 1.36 5.87
N THR A 93 -6.89 2.61 5.70
CA THR A 93 -7.05 3.62 6.76
C THR A 93 -7.74 3.09 8.03
N LEU A 94 -8.78 2.25 7.89
CA LEU A 94 -9.43 1.63 9.06
C LEU A 94 -8.50 0.65 9.79
N ASN A 95 -7.73 -0.16 9.06
CA ASN A 95 -6.73 -1.06 9.65
C ASN A 95 -5.67 -0.23 10.38
N TYR A 96 -5.16 0.82 9.73
CA TYR A 96 -4.19 1.73 10.32
C TYR A 96 -4.69 2.37 11.62
N ALA A 97 -5.88 2.97 11.58
CA ALA A 97 -6.50 3.65 12.72
C ALA A 97 -6.82 2.71 13.89
N THR A 98 -6.99 1.41 13.61
CA THR A 98 -7.22 0.38 14.64
C THR A 98 -5.94 -0.33 15.09
N GLY A 99 -4.77 0.11 14.62
CA GLY A 99 -3.46 -0.44 15.03
C GLY A 99 -3.12 -1.78 14.36
N SER A 100 -3.66 -2.04 13.17
CA SER A 100 -3.24 -3.12 12.29
C SER A 100 -2.20 -2.62 11.29
N GLN A 101 -1.19 -3.45 11.04
CA GLN A 101 -0.12 -3.19 10.07
C GLN A 101 -0.50 -3.61 8.63
N LEU A 102 -1.71 -4.14 8.43
CA LEU A 102 -2.19 -4.60 7.12
C LEU A 102 -2.64 -3.42 6.26
N VAL A 103 -1.66 -2.68 5.74
CA VAL A 103 -1.84 -1.46 4.93
C VAL A 103 -0.80 -1.41 3.82
N ALA A 104 -1.04 -0.60 2.81
CA ALA A 104 -0.10 -0.38 1.72
C ALA A 104 -0.14 1.08 1.22
N VAL A 105 0.86 1.47 0.44
CA VAL A 105 0.88 2.73 -0.31
C VAL A 105 0.91 2.41 -1.80
N ASN A 106 -0.03 2.95 -2.57
CA ASN A 106 -0.19 2.63 -3.99
C ASN A 106 0.08 3.85 -4.86
N VAL A 107 0.95 3.71 -5.86
CA VAL A 107 1.25 4.74 -6.85
C VAL A 107 1.24 4.13 -8.24
N VAL A 108 0.47 4.69 -9.15
CA VAL A 108 0.33 4.16 -10.52
C VAL A 108 0.39 5.30 -11.53
N LEU A 109 1.13 5.12 -12.61
CA LEU A 109 0.98 5.95 -13.81
C LEU A 109 -0.10 5.34 -14.70
N ARG A 110 -1.10 6.13 -15.11
CA ARG A 110 -2.13 5.68 -16.04
C ARG A 110 -1.50 5.15 -17.34
N ASN A 111 -1.83 3.91 -17.71
CA ASN A 111 -1.23 3.19 -18.85
C ASN A 111 0.29 3.03 -18.75
N GLY A 112 0.84 3.00 -17.53
CA GLY A 112 2.26 2.87 -17.27
C GLY A 112 2.53 2.00 -16.03
N PRO A 113 3.68 2.19 -15.37
CA PRO A 113 4.07 1.36 -14.24
C PRO A 113 3.23 1.62 -12.98
N ALA A 114 3.19 0.60 -12.13
CA ALA A 114 2.57 0.60 -10.82
C ALA A 114 3.59 0.21 -9.74
N ALA A 115 3.44 0.82 -8.57
CA ALA A 115 4.20 0.51 -7.37
C ALA A 115 3.27 0.37 -6.17
N VAL A 116 3.50 -0.66 -5.36
CA VAL A 116 2.84 -0.89 -4.07
C VAL A 116 3.94 -1.04 -3.02
N ALA A 117 3.94 -0.18 -2.01
CA ALA A 117 4.92 -0.26 -0.93
C ALA A 117 4.26 -0.74 0.37
N ASP A 118 4.95 -1.65 1.06
CA ASP A 118 4.63 -2.06 2.42
C ASP A 118 5.41 -1.17 3.42
N PRO A 119 4.73 -0.33 4.22
CA PRO A 119 5.37 0.54 5.20
C PRO A 119 6.24 -0.19 6.23
N PHE A 120 5.92 -1.45 6.58
CA PHE A 120 6.50 -2.14 7.72
C PHE A 120 7.62 -3.12 7.34
N SER A 121 7.55 -3.76 6.17
CA SER A 121 8.68 -4.52 5.64
C SER A 121 9.71 -3.65 4.92
N GLY A 122 9.27 -2.49 4.39
CA GLY A 122 10.09 -1.65 3.52
C GLY A 122 10.26 -2.23 2.11
N GLU A 123 9.47 -3.25 1.76
CA GLU A 123 9.41 -3.79 0.40
C GLU A 123 8.53 -2.91 -0.50
N VAL A 124 8.93 -2.81 -1.77
CA VAL A 124 8.13 -2.22 -2.85
C VAL A 124 7.98 -3.23 -3.96
N PHE A 125 6.73 -3.45 -4.37
CA PHE A 125 6.33 -4.32 -5.45
C PHE A 125 6.05 -3.46 -6.68
N LEU A 126 6.64 -3.82 -7.81
CA LEU A 126 6.65 -3.04 -9.04
C LEU A 126 6.07 -3.86 -10.18
N ALA A 127 5.27 -3.22 -11.02
CA ALA A 127 4.81 -3.78 -12.28
C ALA A 127 4.95 -2.73 -13.40
N ASP A 128 5.43 -3.13 -14.57
CA ASP A 128 5.61 -2.25 -15.73
C ASP A 128 4.75 -2.63 -16.94
N GLY A 129 3.81 -3.56 -16.75
CA GLY A 129 2.94 -4.10 -17.79
C GLY A 129 3.49 -5.37 -18.47
N GLU A 130 4.78 -5.67 -18.30
CA GLU A 130 5.41 -6.89 -18.82
C GLU A 130 5.93 -7.80 -17.69
N THR A 131 6.54 -7.19 -16.68
CA THR A 131 7.17 -7.88 -15.56
C THR A 131 6.65 -7.38 -14.22
N ALA A 132 6.73 -8.24 -13.22
CA ALA A 132 6.51 -7.89 -11.83
C ALA A 132 7.76 -8.20 -11.00
N ARG A 133 8.13 -7.32 -10.09
CA ARG A 133 9.37 -7.38 -9.31
C ARG A 133 9.13 -6.91 -7.88
N VAL A 134 9.93 -7.38 -6.94
CA VAL A 134 9.98 -6.86 -5.56
C VAL A 134 11.38 -6.35 -5.26
N ARG A 135 11.45 -5.26 -4.52
CA ARG A 135 12.70 -4.65 -4.04
C ARG A 135 12.56 -4.25 -2.58
N SER A 136 13.61 -4.43 -1.79
CA SER A 136 13.66 -3.91 -0.41
C SER A 136 14.32 -2.52 -0.38
N GLY A 137 13.57 -1.49 -0.02
CA GLY A 137 14.04 -0.10 0.01
C GLY A 137 14.39 0.49 -1.36
N VAL A 138 15.09 1.63 -1.33
CA VAL A 138 15.42 2.41 -2.54
C VAL A 138 16.55 1.76 -3.35
N LEU A 139 17.54 1.14 -2.68
CA LEU A 139 18.77 0.61 -3.29
C LEU A 139 18.88 -0.93 -3.21
N GLY A 140 17.79 -1.61 -2.85
CA GLY A 140 17.78 -3.07 -2.76
C GLY A 140 17.91 -3.75 -4.12
N GLU A 141 18.31 -5.02 -4.11
CA GLU A 141 18.25 -5.84 -5.32
C GLU A 141 16.79 -6.14 -5.69
N GLU A 142 16.50 -6.11 -6.99
CA GLU A 142 15.20 -6.48 -7.52
C GLU A 142 15.13 -8.00 -7.77
N ARG A 143 14.05 -8.61 -7.29
CA ARG A 143 13.75 -10.02 -7.54
C ARG A 143 12.46 -10.16 -8.35
N PRO A 144 12.45 -10.99 -9.41
CA PRO A 144 11.24 -11.19 -10.20
C PRO A 144 10.15 -11.89 -9.38
N LEU A 145 8.89 -11.52 -9.64
CA LEU A 145 7.70 -12.15 -9.13
C LEU A 145 7.01 -12.91 -10.26
N ALA A 146 6.58 -14.14 -9.98
CA ALA A 146 5.89 -14.96 -10.96
C ALA A 146 4.37 -14.77 -10.83
N PRO A 147 3.66 -14.37 -11.90
CA PRO A 147 2.21 -14.31 -11.89
C PRO A 147 1.60 -15.71 -11.84
N THR A 148 0.45 -15.83 -11.19
CA THR A 148 -0.31 -17.09 -11.20
C THR A 148 -0.83 -17.35 -12.61
N ALA A 149 -0.65 -18.57 -13.14
CA ALA A 149 -0.97 -18.90 -14.53
C ALA A 149 -2.41 -18.59 -14.93
N ASP A 150 -3.38 -18.84 -14.03
CA ASP A 150 -4.81 -18.72 -14.31
C ASP A 150 -5.31 -17.27 -14.26
N THR A 151 -4.74 -16.45 -13.38
CA THR A 151 -5.20 -15.07 -13.13
C THR A 151 -4.32 -14.02 -13.76
N ARG A 152 -3.07 -14.39 -14.06
CA ARG A 152 -1.98 -13.48 -14.40
C ARG A 152 -1.71 -12.40 -13.35
N LEU A 153 -2.22 -12.59 -12.13
CA LEU A 153 -2.01 -11.70 -10.99
C LEU A 153 -0.81 -12.16 -10.17
N VAL A 154 -0.09 -11.20 -9.62
CA VAL A 154 0.89 -11.45 -8.58
C VAL A 154 0.24 -11.21 -7.22
N ASP A 155 0.26 -12.26 -6.41
CA ASP A 155 -0.26 -12.20 -5.05
C ASP A 155 0.87 -11.75 -4.12
N VAL A 156 0.70 -10.59 -3.47
CA VAL A 156 1.67 -10.10 -2.48
C VAL A 156 1.19 -10.38 -1.06
N ASN A 157 2.10 -10.84 -0.20
CA ASN A 157 1.83 -11.05 1.21
C ASN A 157 2.32 -9.84 2.02
N LEU A 158 1.38 -9.14 2.65
CA LEU A 158 1.65 -7.98 3.52
C LEU A 158 1.48 -8.33 5.01
N ASP A 159 1.49 -9.62 5.35
CA ASP A 159 1.45 -10.04 6.74
C ASP A 159 2.70 -9.51 7.46
N PRO A 160 2.54 -8.91 8.66
CA PRO A 160 3.68 -8.45 9.42
C PRO A 160 4.62 -9.62 9.72
N PRO A 161 5.94 -9.40 9.77
CA PRO A 161 6.89 -10.45 10.13
C PRO A 161 6.46 -11.07 11.45
N SER A 162 6.47 -12.40 11.52
CA SER A 162 5.99 -13.11 12.69
C SER A 162 6.69 -12.56 13.94
N ARG A 163 5.91 -12.12 14.94
CA ARG A 163 6.46 -11.84 16.25
C ARG A 163 7.15 -13.13 16.70
N ALA A 164 8.47 -13.09 16.90
CA ALA A 164 9.16 -14.15 17.61
C ALA A 164 8.35 -14.46 18.89
N PRO A 165 8.11 -15.73 19.23
CA PRO A 165 7.31 -16.05 20.39
C PRO A 165 7.92 -15.35 21.60
N LEU A 166 7.11 -14.57 22.30
CA LEU A 166 7.45 -14.07 23.63
C LEU A 166 7.94 -15.28 24.41
N ALA A 167 9.21 -15.25 24.83
CA ALA A 167 9.79 -16.32 25.63
C ALA A 167 8.82 -16.62 26.78
N SER A 168 8.20 -17.80 26.72
CA SER A 168 7.27 -18.25 27.73
C SER A 168 8.04 -18.41 29.04
N GLY A 169 7.98 -17.40 29.90
CA GLY A 169 8.28 -17.57 31.31
C GLY A 169 7.32 -18.62 31.90
N PRO A 170 7.78 -19.48 32.82
CA PRO A 170 6.97 -20.58 33.30
C PRO A 170 5.81 -20.04 34.14
N SER A 171 4.61 -20.03 33.57
CA SER A 171 3.36 -19.73 34.28
C SER A 171 2.57 -21.02 34.41
N THR A 172 2.73 -21.69 35.56
CA THR A 172 1.81 -22.75 35.99
C THR A 172 0.51 -22.10 36.46
N CYS A 173 -0.59 -22.31 35.74
CA CYS A 173 -1.92 -22.13 36.33
C CYS A 173 -2.92 -23.07 35.66
N SER A 174 -3.53 -23.91 36.48
CA SER A 174 -4.44 -25.01 36.16
C SER A 174 -5.78 -24.54 35.56
N PRO A 175 -6.55 -25.40 34.87
CA PRO A 175 -7.73 -24.99 34.12
C PRO A 175 -9.00 -24.97 34.99
N THR A 176 -9.88 -24.01 34.77
CA THR A 176 -11.32 -24.11 35.08
C THR A 176 -12.12 -23.85 33.80
N PRO A 177 -13.16 -24.65 33.48
CA PRO A 177 -13.92 -24.50 32.25
C PRO A 177 -15.15 -23.62 32.47
N GLY A 178 -15.37 -22.66 31.56
CA GLY A 178 -16.67 -22.02 31.37
C GLY A 178 -16.60 -20.54 31.03
N SER A 179 -16.71 -20.20 29.74
CA SER A 179 -17.79 -19.31 29.28
C SER A 179 -17.85 -19.23 27.75
N SER A 180 -19.08 -18.98 27.32
CA SER A 180 -19.68 -18.87 26.01
C SER A 180 -18.92 -18.04 24.96
N ARG A 181 -18.92 -18.58 23.73
CA ARG A 181 -18.59 -17.88 22.48
C ARG A 181 -19.51 -16.68 22.28
N THR A 182 -18.92 -15.52 22.01
CA THR A 182 -19.55 -14.47 21.21
C THR A 182 -18.67 -14.27 19.98
N SER A 183 -19.19 -14.69 18.81
CA SER A 183 -18.53 -14.50 17.53
C SER A 183 -18.65 -13.04 17.12
N ALA A 184 -17.55 -12.29 17.14
CA ALA A 184 -17.46 -11.06 16.38
C ALA A 184 -17.54 -11.43 14.88
N ARG A 185 -18.65 -11.08 14.25
CA ARG A 185 -18.87 -11.27 12.82
C ARG A 185 -17.92 -10.35 12.07
N ALA A 186 -16.82 -10.91 11.56
CA ALA A 186 -15.86 -10.19 10.75
C ALA A 186 -16.57 -9.65 9.49
N SER A 187 -16.53 -8.34 9.32
CA SER A 187 -16.89 -7.65 8.08
C SER A 187 -16.07 -8.25 6.93
N SER A 188 -16.75 -8.68 5.87
CA SER A 188 -16.12 -9.33 4.71
C SER A 188 -15.01 -8.45 4.10
N PRO A 189 -13.89 -9.05 3.60
CA PRO A 189 -12.87 -8.29 2.89
C PRO A 189 -13.45 -7.69 1.61
N ARG A 190 -13.28 -6.37 1.43
CA ARG A 190 -13.57 -5.71 0.15
C ARG A 190 -12.47 -6.10 -0.83
N ARG A 191 -12.83 -6.90 -1.83
CA ARG A 191 -11.96 -7.21 -2.97
C ARG A 191 -12.02 -5.98 -3.89
N TRP A 192 -10.94 -5.20 -3.97
CA TRP A 192 -10.84 -4.16 -4.98
C TRP A 192 -10.78 -4.82 -6.36
N ARG A 193 -11.71 -4.43 -7.24
CA ARG A 193 -11.86 -4.95 -8.60
C ARG A 193 -11.91 -3.73 -9.51
N TRP A 194 -10.86 -3.51 -10.31
CA TRP A 194 -10.86 -2.49 -11.35
C TRP A 194 -11.88 -2.88 -12.45
N PRO A 195 -12.64 -1.94 -13.05
CA PRO A 195 -13.65 -2.29 -14.05
C PRO A 195 -12.96 -2.75 -15.35
N GLY A 196 -12.81 -4.07 -15.52
CA GLY A 196 -12.25 -4.66 -16.74
C GLY A 196 -12.08 -6.17 -16.73
N SER A 197 -11.98 -6.83 -15.56
CA SER A 197 -11.74 -8.28 -15.49
C SER A 197 -12.87 -9.03 -14.79
N ARG A 198 -13.54 -9.94 -15.52
CA ARG A 198 -14.40 -10.99 -14.92
C ARG A 198 -13.51 -12.15 -14.50
N GLN A 199 -13.76 -12.74 -13.33
CA GLN A 199 -13.28 -14.10 -13.05
C GLN A 199 -14.24 -14.90 -12.16
N ALA A 200 -14.25 -16.21 -12.43
CA ALA A 200 -14.96 -17.28 -11.74
C ALA A 200 -14.35 -17.59 -10.36
N GLY A 201 -15.15 -18.16 -9.46
CA GLY A 201 -14.93 -18.15 -8.01
C GLY A 201 -14.28 -19.39 -7.38
N GLY A 202 -13.79 -19.17 -6.15
CA GLY A 202 -13.36 -20.13 -5.13
C GLY A 202 -13.07 -19.38 -3.80
N PRO A 203 -13.15 -20.02 -2.61
CA PRO A 203 -13.04 -19.31 -1.32
C PRO A 203 -11.57 -19.09 -0.89
N PRO A 204 -11.17 -17.90 -0.40
CA PRO A 204 -9.77 -17.61 -0.06
C PRO A 204 -9.42 -17.87 1.42
N THR A 205 -8.19 -18.36 1.67
CA THR A 205 -7.57 -18.52 3.01
C THR A 205 -6.34 -17.64 3.26
N SER A 206 -6.05 -16.67 2.39
CA SER A 206 -5.01 -15.64 2.58
C SER A 206 -5.50 -14.27 2.04
N ARG A 207 -5.04 -13.16 2.66
CA ARG A 207 -5.45 -11.79 2.30
C ARG A 207 -4.42 -11.18 1.36
N THR A 208 -4.74 -11.24 0.08
CA THR A 208 -3.86 -10.86 -1.03
C THR A 208 -4.17 -9.45 -1.53
N ALA A 209 -3.13 -8.63 -1.77
CA ALA A 209 -3.22 -7.52 -2.71
C ALA A 209 -2.72 -8.00 -4.08
N ALA A 210 -3.38 -7.57 -5.16
CA ALA A 210 -3.03 -7.93 -6.53
C ALA A 210 -2.54 -6.67 -7.25
N ILE A 211 -1.36 -6.77 -7.86
CA ILE A 211 -0.81 -5.83 -8.84
C ILE A 211 -0.98 -6.38 -10.25
#